data_AF-A0A0P9FZ56-F1
#
_entry.id   AF-A0A0P9FZ56-F1
#
_cell.length_a   1.000
_cell.length_b   1.000
_cell.length_c   1.000
_cell.angle_alpha   90.00
_cell.angle_beta   90.00
_cell.angle_gamma   90.00
#
_symmetry.space_group_name_H-M   'P 1'
#
loop_
_entity.id
_entity.type
_entity.pdbx_description
1 polymer ?
#
loop_
_entity_poly.entity_id
_entity_poly.type
_entity_poly.pdbx_seq_one_letter_code
_entity_poly.pdbx_strand_id
1 'polypeptide(L)' 'MYIRMFTDWAALDSLYEEFRSKDVVISGEPAIYPDGGPWKEFVLQDCDGYGLAFGGIDGPKKEG' A
#
# COMPACT_ATOMS: atom_id res chain seq x y z
N MET A 1 -6.50 -8.44 8.84
CA MET A 1 -5.90 -7.48 7.90
C MET A 1 -5.17 -6.43 8.70
N TYR A 2 -3.86 -6.32 8.49
CA TYR A 2 -3.02 -5.27 9.09
C TYR A 2 -2.75 -4.22 8.01
N ILE A 3 -2.76 -2.93 8.38
CA ILE A 3 -2.46 -1.82 7.46
C ILE A 3 -1.22 -1.10 7.95
N ARG A 4 -0.22 -0.95 7.08
CA ARG A 4 0.91 -0.05 7.32
C ARG A 4 0.69 1.27 6.60
N MET A 5 0.73 2.38 7.35
CA MET A 5 0.49 3.73 6.83
C MET A 5 1.74 4.40 6.26
N PHE A 6 1.60 5.06 5.11
CA PHE A 6 2.63 5.86 4.44
C PHE A 6 2.17 7.31 4.23
N THR A 7 3.12 8.23 4.13
CA THR A 7 2.90 9.66 3.81
C THR A 7 3.61 10.11 2.53
N ASP A 8 4.24 9.16 1.84
CA ASP A 8 5.02 9.35 0.62
C ASP A 8 4.74 8.15 -0.30
N TRP A 9 4.16 8.42 -1.47
CA TRP A 9 3.87 7.37 -2.43
C TRP A 9 5.11 6.78 -3.09
N ALA A 10 6.22 7.52 -3.18
CA ALA A 10 7.46 6.99 -3.74
C ALA A 10 8.04 5.88 -2.85
N ALA A 11 7.93 6.04 -1.53
CA ALA A 11 8.28 4.98 -0.57
C ALA A 11 7.36 3.77 -0.70
N LEU A 12 6.06 3.98 -0.93
CA LEU A 12 5.09 2.90 -1.14
C LEU A 12 5.38 2.13 -2.43
N ASP A 13 5.69 2.83 -3.52
CA ASP A 13 6.03 2.23 -4.82
C ASP A 13 7.34 1.45 -4.75
N SER A 14 8.36 1.99 -4.08
CA SER A 14 9.64 1.30 -3.89
C SER A 14 9.45 -0.02 -3.13
N LEU A 15 8.58 -0.03 -2.12
CA LEU A 15 8.28 -1.23 -1.35
C LEU A 15 7.50 -2.26 -2.16
N TYR A 16 6.54 -1.82 -2.97
CA TYR A 16 5.82 -2.69 -3.90
C TYR A 16 6.79 -3.39 -4.87
N GLU A 17 7.70 -2.65 -5.50
CA GLU A 17 8.69 -3.22 -6.42
C GLU A 17 9.66 -4.18 -5.70
N GLU A 18 10.05 -3.86 -4.46
CA GLU A 18 10.85 -4.77 -3.64
C GLU A 18 10.13 -6.11 -3.43
N PHE A 19 8.85 -6.10 -3.08
CA PHE A 19 8.08 -7.33 -2.90
C PHE A 19 7.84 -8.08 -4.22
N ARG A 20 7.56 -7.37 -5.31
CA ARG A 20 7.41 -7.94 -6.65
C ARG A 20 8.69 -8.66 -7.09
N SER A 21 9.86 -8.13 -6.74
CA SER A 21 11.16 -8.75 -7.05
C SER A 21 11.46 -10.03 -6.25
N LYS A 22 10.69 -10.32 -5.19
CA LYS A 22 10.93 -11.40 -4.22
C LYS A 22 9.93 -12.55 -4.32
N ASP A 23 9.20 -12.66 -5.43
CA ASP A 23 8.16 -13.69 -5.65
C ASP A 23 7.08 -13.71 -4.56
N VAL A 24 6.80 -12.56 -3.92
CA VAL A 24 5.71 -12.45 -2.96
C VAL A 24 4.37 -12.40 -3.69
N VAL A 25 3.37 -13.09 -3.16
CA VAL A 25 2.02 -13.08 -3.73
C VAL A 25 1.36 -11.72 -3.49
N ILE A 26 1.19 -10.97 -4.57
CA ILE A 26 0.42 -9.72 -4.58
C ILE A 26 -1.05 -10.09 -4.80
N SER A 27 -1.88 -9.91 -3.78
CA SER A 27 -3.32 -10.20 -3.84
C SER A 27 -4.16 -8.98 -4.24
N GLY A 28 -3.58 -7.78 -4.17
CA GLY A 28 -4.17 -6.55 -4.68
C GLY A 28 -3.10 -5.62 -5.27
N GLU A 29 -3.22 -5.33 -6.57
CA GLU A 29 -2.33 -4.38 -7.26
C GLU A 29 -2.49 -2.95 -6.72
N PRO A 30 -1.47 -2.08 -6.86
CA PRO A 30 -1.55 -0.70 -6.44
C PRO A 30 -2.75 0.04 -7.06
N ALA A 31 -3.63 0.56 -6.20
CA ALA A 31 -4.80 1.34 -6.60
C ALA A 31 -4.85 2.67 -5.83
N ILE A 32 -5.36 3.71 -6.49
CA ILE A 32 -5.59 5.04 -5.89
C ILE A 32 -7.10 5.24 -5.72
N TYR A 33 -7.50 5.48 -4.49
CA TYR A 33 -8.87 5.78 -4.07
C TYR A 33 -8.97 7.29 -3.83
N PRO A 34 -9.74 8.04 -4.64
CA PRO A 34 -9.76 9.50 -4.58
C PRO A 34 -10.59 10.05 -3.41
N ASP A 35 -11.44 9.23 -2.79
CA ASP A 35 -12.38 9.67 -1.75
C ASP A 35 -11.68 9.94 -0.41
N GLY A 36 -11.87 11.12 0.18
CA GLY A 36 -11.35 11.47 1.52
C GLY A 36 -9.88 11.91 1.58
N GLY A 37 -9.27 12.20 0.42
CA GLY A 37 -7.84 12.48 0.26
C GLY A 37 -7.17 11.27 -0.39
N PRO A 38 -6.34 11.47 -1.43
CA PRO A 38 -5.98 10.36 -2.32
C PRO A 38 -5.23 9.29 -1.53
N TRP A 39 -5.87 8.13 -1.35
CA TRP A 39 -5.30 6.99 -0.66
C TRP A 39 -4.79 6.00 -1.71
N LYS A 40 -3.50 5.70 -1.67
CA LYS A 40 -2.91 4.65 -2.50
C LYS A 40 -2.64 3.43 -1.64
N GLU A 41 -2.96 2.24 -2.12
CA GLU A 41 -2.66 0.99 -1.42
C GLU A 41 -2.41 -0.19 -2.35
N PHE A 42 -1.69 -1.19 -1.84
CA PHE A 42 -1.58 -2.53 -2.41
C PHE A 42 -1.69 -3.58 -1.29
N VAL A 43 -1.98 -4.83 -1.66
CA VAL A 43 -2.18 -5.92 -0.71
C VAL A 43 -1.29 -7.12 -1.08
N LEU A 44 -0.59 -7.64 -0.09
CA LEU A 44 0.14 -8.89 -0.16
C LEU A 44 -0.65 -9.99 0.52
N GLN A 45 -0.43 -11.23 0.12
CA GLN A 45 -0.90 -12.42 0.84
C GLN A 45 0.28 -13.07 1.56
N ASP A 46 0.14 -13.32 2.86
CA ASP A 46 1.12 -14.08 3.62
C ASP A 46 0.99 -15.60 3.39
N CYS A 47 1.91 -16.38 3.99
CA CYS A 47 1.93 -17.84 3.85
C CYS A 47 0.70 -18.54 4.46
N ASP A 48 0.00 -17.87 5.38
CA ASP A 48 -1.19 -18.38 6.05
C ASP A 48 -2.48 -17.97 5.30
N GLY A 49 -2.36 -17.19 4.23
CA GLY A 49 -3.45 -16.72 3.40
C GLY A 49 -4.10 -15.40 3.86
N TYR A 50 -3.52 -14.70 4.84
CA TYR A 50 -4.03 -13.40 5.28
C TYR A 50 -3.51 -12.25 4.41
N GLY A 51 -4.38 -11.25 4.21
CA GLY A 51 -4.06 -10.01 3.52
C GLY A 51 -3.30 -9.01 4.42
N LEU A 52 -2.15 -8.54 3.93
CA LEU A 52 -1.36 -7.45 4.48
C LEU A 52 -1.45 -6.26 3.55
N ALA A 53 -2.12 -5.19 3.98
CA ALA A 53 -2.30 -4.00 3.18
C ALA A 53 -1.22 -2.94 3.52
N PHE A 54 -0.68 -2.31 2.50
CA PHE A 54 0.25 -1.19 2.60
C PHE A 54 -0.40 -0.02 1.89
N GLY A 55 -0.59 1.11 2.57
CA GLY A 55 -1.25 2.23 1.95
C GLY A 55 -1.04 3.55 2.66
N GLY A 56 -1.35 4.63 1.98
CA GLY A 56 -1.05 5.97 2.47
C GLY A 56 -1.52 7.08 1.55
N ILE A 57 -1.42 8.29 2.05
CA ILE A 57 -1.61 9.51 1.27
C ILE A 57 -0.25 10.06 0.81
N ASP A 58 -0.25 10.90 -0.22
CA ASP A 58 0.95 11.61 -0.66
C ASP A 58 0.98 13.03 -0.08
N GLY A 59 1.90 13.26 0.86
CA GLY A 59 2.05 14.53 1.55
C GLY A 59 1.33 14.62 2.91
N PRO A 60 1.45 15.75 3.61
CA PRO A 60 0.86 15.92 4.93
C PRO A 60 -0.65 15.74 4.83
N LYS A 61 -1.22 15.01 5.79
CA LYS A 61 -2.67 14.97 6.02
C LYS A 61 -3.12 16.42 6.09
N LYS A 62 -3.88 16.90 5.10
CA LYS A 62 -4.44 18.26 5.17
C LYS A 62 -5.40 18.24 6.35
N GLU A 63 -4.94 18.76 7.49
CA GLU A 63 -5.80 19.13 8.61
C GLU A 63 -6.72 20.23 8.06
N GLY A 64 -7.99 19.87 7.84
CA GLY A 64 -9.06 20.80 7.54
C GLY A 64 -9.66 21.37 8.82
#